data_AF-A0A967SLC4-F1
#
_entry.id   AF-A0A967SLC4-F1
#
_cell.length_a   1.000
_cell.length_b   1.000
_cell.length_c   1.000
_cell.angle_alpha   90.00
_cell.angle_beta   90.00
_cell.angle_gamma   90.00
#
_symmetry.space_group_name_H-M   'P 1'
#
loop_
_entity.id
_entity.type
_entity.pdbx_description
1 polymer ?
#
loop_
_entity_poly.entity_id
_entity_poly.type
_entity_poly.pdbx_seq_one_letter_code
_entity_poly.pdbx_strand_id
1 'polypeptide(L)'
;MSRRVAAPSDAVWEAWADPGRLAGWFVGEADAGLEEARRVSWRWCQFGLTVAYDVVEVDPRRAFELKAAMADGTARTLRVELEALDS
;
A
#
# COMPACT_ATOMS: atom_id res chain seq x y z
N MET A 1 11.56 -6.21 -7.40
CA MET A 1 11.43 -7.68 -7.25
C MET A 1 9.97 -8.02 -7.47
N SER A 2 9.67 -9.07 -8.23
CA SER A 2 8.30 -9.55 -8.44
C SER A 2 8.11 -10.93 -7.82
N ARG A 3 6.85 -11.29 -7.51
CA ARG A 3 6.45 -12.63 -7.07
C ARG A 3 5.13 -13.00 -7.72
N ARG A 4 4.94 -14.29 -8.01
CA ARG A 4 3.64 -14.84 -8.38
C ARG A 4 2.82 -15.10 -7.13
N VAL A 5 1.55 -14.72 -7.18
CA VAL A 5 0.57 -14.97 -6.13
C VAL A 5 -0.55 -15.80 -6.75
N ALA A 6 -0.89 -16.92 -6.12
CA ALA A 6 -1.99 -17.78 -6.57
C ALA A 6 -3.34 -17.22 -6.09
N ALA A 7 -3.67 -16.00 -6.53
CA ALA A 7 -4.90 -15.30 -6.20
C ALA A 7 -5.31 -14.37 -7.36
N PRO A 8 -6.61 -14.09 -7.53
CA PRO A 8 -7.08 -13.07 -8.48
C PRO A 8 -6.48 -11.68 -8.17
N SER A 9 -6.24 -10.88 -9.21
CA SER A 9 -5.70 -9.51 -9.08
C SER A 9 -6.54 -8.66 -8.14
N ASP A 10 -7.87 -8.78 -8.20
CA ASP A 10 -8.81 -8.09 -7.32
C ASP A 10 -8.53 -8.41 -5.85
N ALA A 11 -8.31 -9.69 -5.50
CA ALA A 11 -8.03 -10.07 -4.12
C ALA A 11 -6.68 -9.53 -3.62
N VAL A 12 -5.68 -9.47 -4.51
CA VAL A 12 -4.37 -8.88 -4.18
C VAL A 12 -4.48 -7.37 -4.03
N TRP A 13 -5.26 -6.71 -4.88
CA TRP A 13 -5.54 -5.28 -4.79
C TRP A 13 -6.19 -4.91 -3.48
N GLU A 14 -7.28 -5.59 -3.12
CA GLU A 14 -8.01 -5.36 -1.86
C GLU A 14 -7.09 -5.52 -0.64
N ALA A 15 -6.11 -6.43 -0.69
CA ALA A 15 -5.14 -6.59 0.39
C ALA A 15 -4.23 -5.36 0.61
N TRP A 16 -4.05 -4.53 -0.43
CA TRP A 16 -3.31 -3.28 -0.35
C TRP A 16 -4.20 -2.06 -0.13
N ALA A 17 -5.36 -2.02 -0.80
CA ALA A 17 -6.20 -0.84 -0.88
C ALA A 17 -7.15 -0.67 0.31
N ASP A 18 -7.59 -1.77 0.95
CA ASP A 18 -8.44 -1.72 2.14
C ASP A 18 -7.57 -1.64 3.41
N PRO A 19 -7.78 -0.64 4.28
CA PRO A 19 -6.94 -0.45 5.47
C PRO A 19 -7.05 -1.61 6.46
N GLY A 20 -8.22 -2.25 6.57
CA GLY A 20 -8.44 -3.39 7.44
C GLY A 20 -7.66 -4.63 6.97
N ARG A 21 -7.70 -4.92 5.68
CA ARG A 21 -6.93 -6.01 5.06
C ARG A 21 -5.44 -5.73 5.13
N LEU A 22 -4.99 -4.52 4.84
CA LEU A 22 -3.57 -4.13 4.89
C LEU A 22 -2.99 -4.32 6.30
N ALA A 23 -3.73 -3.91 7.34
CA ALA A 23 -3.37 -4.14 8.74
C ALA A 23 -3.34 -5.64 9.12
N GLY A 24 -3.99 -6.51 8.34
CA GLY A 24 -3.95 -7.95 8.53
C GLY A 24 -2.63 -8.63 8.13
N TRP A 25 -1.76 -7.96 7.36
CA TRP A 25 -0.55 -8.62 6.83
C TRP A 25 0.71 -7.76 6.74
N PHE A 26 0.60 -6.43 6.58
CA PHE A 26 1.76 -5.57 6.29
C PHE A 26 2.09 -4.57 7.41
N VAL A 27 1.05 -3.95 7.99
CA VAL A 27 1.15 -2.93 9.05
C VAL A 27 0.33 -3.36 10.27
N GLY A 28 0.45 -2.66 11.39
CA GLY A 28 -0.42 -2.88 12.55
C GLY A 28 -1.73 -2.11 12.47
N GLU A 29 -1.69 -0.88 11.95
CA GLU A 29 -2.88 -0.02 11.78
C GLU A 29 -2.76 0.78 10.46
N ALA A 30 -3.90 1.05 9.82
CA ALA A 30 -4.05 1.93 8.67
C ALA A 30 -5.38 2.71 8.80
N ASP A 31 -5.42 3.95 8.32
CA ASP A 31 -6.52 4.89 8.57
C ASP A 31 -7.54 5.06 7.42
N ALA A 32 -7.10 4.90 6.17
CA ALA A 32 -7.93 5.16 4.99
C ALA A 32 -7.59 4.23 3.80
N GLY A 33 -8.56 4.08 2.90
CA GLY A 33 -8.40 3.31 1.66
C GLY A 33 -7.67 4.09 0.57
N LEU A 34 -6.88 3.37 -0.23
CA LEU A 34 -6.00 3.97 -1.25
C LEU A 34 -6.77 4.71 -2.35
N GLU A 35 -7.97 4.25 -2.73
CA GLU A 35 -8.71 4.79 -3.87
C GLU A 35 -9.34 6.17 -3.61
N GLU A 36 -9.66 6.47 -2.35
CA GLU A 36 -10.40 7.69 -1.99
C GLU A 36 -9.51 8.74 -1.32
N ALA A 37 -8.39 8.30 -0.76
CA ALA A 37 -7.53 9.16 0.05
C ALA A 37 -6.45 9.84 -0.79
N ARG A 38 -6.21 11.12 -0.52
CA ARG A 38 -4.99 11.82 -0.99
C ARG A 38 -3.76 11.50 -0.14
N ARG A 39 -3.99 11.01 1.09
CA ARG A 39 -2.96 10.69 2.07
C ARG A 39 -3.44 9.56 2.97
N VAL A 40 -2.57 8.60 3.26
CA VAL A 40 -2.82 7.47 4.17
C VAL A 40 -1.74 7.41 5.25
N SER A 41 -2.09 6.96 6.43
CA SER A 41 -1.16 6.77 7.55
C SER A 41 -1.05 5.30 7.89
N TRP A 42 0.17 4.77 7.85
CA TRP A 42 0.47 3.38 8.17
C TRP A 42 1.33 3.30 9.41
N ARG A 43 0.94 2.46 10.36
CA ARG A 43 1.64 2.29 11.63
C ARG A 43 2.17 0.88 11.78
N TRP A 44 3.46 0.75 12.00
CA TRP A 44 4.10 -0.49 12.43
C TRP A 44 4.25 -0.49 13.94
N CYS A 45 3.25 -1.04 14.63
CA CYS A 45 3.15 -1.01 16.10
C CYS A 45 4.39 -1.61 16.79
N GLN A 46 4.93 -2.70 16.25
CA GLN A 46 6.14 -3.36 16.77
C GLN A 46 7.39 -2.46 16.78
N PHE A 47 7.42 -1.43 15.93
CA PHE A 47 8.54 -0.49 15.83
C PHE A 47 8.21 0.89 16.39
N GLY A 48 6.98 1.11 16.88
CA GLY A 48 6.52 2.45 17.27
C GLY A 48 6.58 3.47 16.12
N LEU A 49 6.55 3.01 14.87
CA LEU A 49 6.76 3.85 13.68
C LEU A 49 5.43 4.11 12.99
N THR A 50 5.14 5.38 12.74
CA THR A 50 4.02 5.84 11.90
C THR A 50 4.57 6.59 10.70
N VAL A 51 4.14 6.22 9.51
CA VAL A 51 4.53 6.91 8.27
C VAL A 51 3.26 7.39 7.58
N ALA A 52 3.23 8.67 7.26
CA ALA A 52 2.15 9.28 6.50
C ALA A 52 2.59 9.42 5.04
N TYR A 53 1.89 8.72 4.15
CA TYR A 53 2.15 8.66 2.72
C TYR A 53 1.17 9.50 1.94
N ASP A 54 1.68 10.35 1.05
CA ASP A 54 0.91 10.96 -0.03
C ASP A 54 0.62 9.91 -1.10
N VAL A 55 -0.64 9.84 -1.52
CA VAL A 55 -1.10 8.98 -2.61
C VAL A 55 -0.84 9.73 -3.92
N VAL A 56 0.12 9.24 -4.70
CA VAL A 56 0.60 9.92 -5.92
C VAL A 56 -0.17 9.45 -7.14
N GLU A 57 -0.36 8.14 -7.25
CA GLU A 57 -1.03 7.50 -8.38
C GLU A 57 -1.79 6.27 -7.88
N VAL A 58 -2.99 6.05 -8.42
CA VAL A 58 -3.81 4.87 -8.17
C VAL A 58 -4.48 4.49 -9.49
N ASP A 59 -4.17 3.31 -9.99
CA ASP A 59 -4.89 2.63 -11.06
C ASP A 59 -5.52 1.36 -10.45
N PRO A 60 -6.81 1.39 -10.10
CA PRO A 60 -7.45 0.29 -9.38
C PRO A 60 -7.18 -1.07 -10.02
N ARG A 61 -6.76 -2.03 -9.18
CA ARG A 61 -6.42 -3.42 -9.53
C ARG A 61 -5.16 -3.57 -10.40
N ARG A 62 -4.44 -2.50 -10.69
CA ARG A 62 -3.24 -2.51 -11.56
C ARG A 62 -2.02 -1.92 -10.89
N ALA A 63 -2.11 -0.76 -10.29
CA ALA A 63 -0.93 -0.14 -9.68
C ALA A 63 -1.28 0.95 -8.67
N PHE A 64 -0.34 1.24 -7.77
CA PHE A 64 -0.34 2.48 -7.01
C PHE A 64 1.08 2.94 -6.71
N GLU A 65 1.23 4.25 -6.47
CA GLU A 65 2.46 4.85 -5.98
C GLU A 65 2.18 5.74 -4.77
N LEU A 66 2.97 5.53 -3.71
CA LEU A 66 2.95 6.30 -2.47
C LEU A 66 4.30 6.97 -2.25
N LYS A 67 4.29 8.19 -1.70
CA LYS A 67 5.49 8.90 -1.27
C LYS A 67 5.38 9.40 0.16
N ALA A 68 6.45 9.28 0.93
CA ALA A 68 6.53 9.83 2.27
C ALA A 68 7.82 10.63 2.45
N ALA A 69 7.71 11.81 3.03
CA ALA A 69 8.86 12.53 3.59
C ALA A 69 9.15 11.98 4.99
N MET A 70 10.41 11.63 5.24
CA MET A 70 10.88 11.09 6.51
C MET A 70 11.49 12.18 7.37
N ALA A 71 11.52 11.97 8.68
CA ALA A 71 12.06 12.95 9.64
C ALA A 71 13.56 13.24 9.46
N ASP A 72 14.31 12.32 8.86
CA ASP A 72 15.74 12.49 8.53
C ASP A 72 15.97 13.31 7.24
N GLY A 73 14.90 13.85 6.65
CA GLY A 73 14.95 14.63 5.40
C GLY A 73 14.98 13.77 4.14
N THR A 74 14.96 12.44 4.26
CA THR A 74 14.86 11.55 3.10
C THR A 74 13.42 11.40 2.62
N ALA A 75 13.25 10.94 1.38
CA ALA A 75 11.95 10.55 0.85
C ALA A 75 11.91 9.04 0.59
N ARG A 76 10.76 8.42 0.81
CA ARG A 76 10.49 7.02 0.47
C ARG A 76 9.38 6.94 -0.55
N THR A 77 9.58 6.08 -1.55
CA THR A 77 8.56 5.73 -2.54
C THR A 77 8.23 4.26 -2.41
N LEU A 78 6.93 3.94 -2.34
CA LEU A 78 6.42 2.58 -2.51
C LEU A 78 5.61 2.54 -3.80
N ARG A 79 6.01 1.68 -4.72
CA ARG A 79 5.27 1.41 -5.95
C ARG A 79 4.95 -0.07 -6.02
N VAL A 80 3.68 -0.38 -6.25
CA VAL A 80 3.19 -1.75 -6.42
C VAL A 80 2.49 -1.81 -7.76
N GLU A 81 2.80 -2.85 -8.52
CA GLU A 81 2.20 -3.16 -9.81
C GLU A 81 1.69 -4.60 -9.77
N LEU A 82 0.46 -4.77 -10.24
CA LEU A 82 -0.27 -6.03 -10.33
C LEU A 82 -0.49 -6.35 -11.80
N GLU A 83 0.03 -7.49 -12.22
CA GLU A 83 -0.17 -8.03 -13.56
C GLU A 83 -0.98 -9.31 -13.43
N ALA A 84 -2.17 -9.33 -14.03
CA ALA A 84 -2.94 -10.56 -14.18
C ALA A 84 -2.20 -11.46 -15.18
N LEU A 85 -1.89 -12.68 -14.75
CA LEU A 85 -1.33 -13.70 -15.63
C LEU A 85 -2.51 -14.48 -16.20
N ASP A 86 -2.70 -14.41 -17.52
CA ASP A 86 -3.67 -15.27 -18.21
C ASP A 86 -3.31 -16.74 -17.95
N SER A 87 -4.29 -17.49 -17.46
CA SER A 87 -4.20 -18.92 -17.13
C SER A 87 -4.46 -19.80 -18.34
#